data_AF-A0A0C2DII7-F1
#
_entry.id   AF-A0A0C2DII7-F1
#
_cell.length_a   1.000
_cell.length_b   1.000
_cell.length_c   1.000
_cell.angle_alpha   90.00
_cell.angle_beta   90.00
_cell.angle_gamma   90.00
#
_symmetry.space_group_name_H-M   'P 1'
#
loop_
_entity.id
_entity.type
_entity.pdbx_description
1 polymer ?
#
loop_
_entity_poly.entity_id
_entity_poly.type
_entity_poly.pdbx_seq_one_letter_code
_entity_poly.pdbx_strand_id
1 'polypeptide(L)'
;MKSGWTILPHPPYSQDLAPPDYRLLSHLQHHLDDQHFQTRDYIKRELVQFFKGQSPAFWSKGIYDLTECWQKNIDANEAYFIWFTAIV
;
A
#
# COMPACT_ATOMS: atom_id res chain seq x y z
N MET A 1 -22.75 3.21 -17.76
CA MET A 1 -21.54 3.54 -18.54
C MET A 1 -20.49 2.48 -18.22
N LYS A 2 -20.04 1.68 -19.19
CA LYS A 2 -18.83 0.85 -19.01
C LYS A 2 -17.65 1.73 -19.33
N SER A 3 -17.07 2.32 -18.31
CA SER A 3 -15.74 2.92 -18.37
C SER A 3 -14.77 1.82 -18.77
N GLY A 4 -14.14 1.91 -19.95
CA GLY A 4 -13.35 0.85 -20.62
C GLY A 4 -12.06 0.43 -19.91
N TRP A 5 -12.12 0.25 -18.59
CA TRP A 5 -11.03 -0.21 -17.74
C TRP A 5 -10.93 -1.73 -17.82
N THR A 6 -9.69 -2.21 -17.91
CA THR A 6 -9.36 -3.62 -17.69
C THR A 6 -9.23 -3.85 -16.19
N ILE A 7 -9.98 -4.81 -15.66
CA ILE A 7 -9.87 -5.24 -14.26
C ILE A 7 -8.76 -6.28 -14.18
N LEU A 8 -7.74 -6.03 -13.35
CA LEU A 8 -6.68 -6.98 -13.08
C LEU A 8 -7.19 -8.06 -12.10
N PRO A 9 -6.89 -9.35 -12.34
CA PRO A 9 -7.24 -10.41 -11.39
C PRO A 9 -6.46 -10.20 -10.08
N HIS A 10 -7.16 -10.30 -8.95
CA HIS A 10 -6.58 -10.20 -7.61
C HIS A 10 -6.95 -11.44 -6.80
N PRO A 11 -5.98 -12.18 -6.24
CA PRO A 11 -6.30 -13.37 -5.46
C PRO A 11 -6.91 -12.98 -4.11
N PRO A 12 -7.74 -13.85 -3.50
CA PRO A 12 -8.24 -13.62 -2.16
C PRO A 12 -7.08 -13.55 -1.14
N TYR A 13 -7.23 -12.72 -0.09
CA TYR A 13 -6.27 -12.58 1.02
C TYR A 13 -4.84 -12.18 0.60
N SER A 14 -4.69 -11.42 -0.48
CA SER A 14 -3.40 -11.01 -1.04
C SER A 14 -3.04 -9.57 -0.70
N GLN A 15 -3.03 -9.22 0.59
CA GLN A 15 -2.69 -7.88 1.06
C GLN A 15 -1.28 -7.44 0.60
N ASP A 16 -0.37 -8.41 0.43
CA ASP A 16 1.00 -8.20 -0.06
C ASP A 16 1.06 -7.89 -1.57
N LEU A 17 -0.04 -8.14 -2.31
CA LEU A 17 -0.16 -7.92 -3.76
C LEU A 17 -0.95 -6.65 -4.11
N ALA A 18 -1.37 -5.87 -3.11
CA ALA A 18 -2.00 -4.58 -3.33
C ALA A 18 -0.93 -3.47 -3.25
N PRO A 19 -0.65 -2.73 -4.35
CA PRO A 19 0.29 -1.61 -4.35
C PRO A 19 0.07 -0.57 -3.24
N PRO A 20 -1.18 -0.23 -2.87
CA PRO A 20 -1.45 0.67 -1.76
C PRO A 20 -1.05 0.08 -0.40
N ASP A 21 -1.24 -1.22 -0.21
CA ASP A 21 -1.24 -1.78 1.14
C ASP A 21 0.18 -2.02 1.66
N TYR A 22 1.11 -2.47 0.82
CA TYR A 22 2.49 -2.70 1.24
C TYR A 22 3.25 -1.42 1.58
N ARG A 23 3.07 -0.37 0.77
CA ARG A 23 3.93 0.82 0.82
C ARG A 23 3.21 2.09 1.22
N LEU A 24 2.05 2.38 0.61
CA LEU A 24 1.34 3.62 0.90
C LEU A 24 0.80 3.60 2.32
N LEU A 25 0.15 2.51 2.74
CA LEU A 25 -0.40 2.40 4.09
C LEU A 25 0.68 2.40 5.16
N SER A 26 1.81 1.71 4.94
CA SER A 26 2.95 1.73 5.87
C SER A 26 3.51 3.13 6.07
N HIS A 27 3.77 3.88 4.99
CA HIS A 27 4.27 5.26 5.12
C HIS A 27 3.23 6.22 5.70
N LEU A 28 1.94 6.00 5.37
CA LEU A 28 0.86 6.79 5.92
C LEU A 28 0.71 6.52 7.42
N GLN A 29 0.78 5.26 7.85
CA GLN A 29 0.73 4.89 9.26
C GLN A 29 1.87 5.58 10.02
N HIS A 30 3.11 5.46 9.54
CA HIS A 30 4.25 6.16 10.15
C HIS A 30 4.09 7.69 10.20
N HIS A 31 3.38 8.29 9.24
CA HIS A 31 3.10 9.73 9.24
C HIS A 31 2.04 10.13 10.27
N LEU A 32 1.07 9.24 10.53
CA LEU A 32 0.00 9.43 11.49
C LEU A 32 0.37 8.94 12.90
N ASP A 33 1.42 8.13 13.02
CA ASP A 33 1.94 7.65 14.29
C ASP A 33 2.33 8.86 15.16
N ASP A 34 2.07 8.73 16.46
CA ASP A 34 2.24 9.76 17.48
C ASP A 34 1.36 11.04 17.32
N GLN A 35 0.41 11.07 16.37
CA GLN A 35 -0.55 12.18 16.24
C GLN A 35 -1.88 11.89 16.97
N HIS A 36 -2.31 12.81 17.83
CA HIS A 36 -3.63 12.77 18.45
C HIS A 36 -4.64 13.62 17.66
N PHE A 37 -5.57 12.95 16.99
CA PHE A 37 -6.57 13.63 16.17
C PHE A 37 -7.84 13.96 16.96
N GLN A 38 -8.05 15.24 17.27
CA GLN A 38 -9.25 15.70 17.98
C GLN A 38 -10.46 15.93 17.07
N THR A 39 -10.23 16.12 15.76
CA THR A 39 -11.30 16.45 14.79
C THR A 39 -11.06 15.78 13.44
N ARG A 40 -12.16 15.49 12.74
CA ARG A 40 -12.12 14.95 11.38
C ARG A 40 -11.40 15.89 10.40
N ASP A 41 -11.54 17.20 10.55
CA ASP A 41 -10.88 18.15 9.65
C ASP A 41 -9.39 18.28 9.89
N TYR A 42 -8.91 17.94 11.10
CA TYR A 42 -7.48 17.77 11.32
C TYR A 42 -6.95 16.54 10.57
N ILE A 43 -7.62 15.38 10.67
CA ILE A 43 -7.24 14.17 9.92
C ILE A 43 -7.19 14.44 8.40
N LYS A 44 -8.21 15.10 7.85
CA LYS A 44 -8.23 15.45 6.41
C LYS A 44 -7.05 16.31 6.01
N ARG A 45 -6.63 17.25 6.87
CA ARG A 45 -5.49 18.13 6.58
C ARG A 45 -4.19 17.35 6.57
N GLU A 46 -3.94 16.50 7.56
CA GLU A 46 -2.74 15.65 7.61
C GLU A 46 -2.69 14.71 6.41
N LEU A 47 -3.82 14.08 6.03
CA LEU A 47 -3.89 13.27 4.81
C LEU A 47 -3.51 14.08 3.57
N VAL A 48 -4.09 15.27 3.38
CA VAL A 48 -3.76 16.13 2.23
C VAL A 48 -2.28 16.53 2.23
N GLN A 49 -1.71 16.84 3.39
CA GLN A 49 -0.28 17.16 3.52
C GLN A 49 0.59 15.96 3.15
N PHE A 50 0.26 14.78 3.66
CA PHE A 50 0.96 13.54 3.34
C PHE A 50 1.01 13.27 1.84
N PHE A 51 -0.15 13.28 1.17
CA PHE A 51 -0.23 12.98 -0.27
C PHE A 51 0.48 14.04 -1.12
N LYS A 52 0.41 15.32 -0.73
CA LYS A 52 1.12 16.40 -1.43
C LYS A 52 2.64 16.38 -1.18
N GLY A 53 3.06 15.86 -0.04
CA GLY A 53 4.48 15.75 0.34
C GLY A 53 5.22 14.62 -0.35
N GLN A 54 4.52 13.65 -0.97
CA GLN A 54 5.17 12.53 -1.64
C GLN A 54 5.77 12.95 -2.99
N SER A 55 6.99 12.49 -3.26
CA SER A 55 7.65 12.72 -4.55
C SER A 55 7.02 11.89 -5.67
N PRO A 56 7.13 12.30 -6.94
CA PRO A 56 6.73 11.45 -8.07
C PRO A 56 7.41 10.08 -8.05
N ALA A 57 8.67 10.03 -7.61
CA ALA A 57 9.45 8.79 -7.48
C ALA A 57 8.87 7.84 -6.42
N PHE A 58 8.24 8.36 -5.36
CA PHE A 58 7.56 7.54 -4.36
C PHE A 58 6.42 6.73 -5.00
N TRP A 59 5.58 7.41 -5.79
CA TRP A 59 4.45 6.80 -6.49
C TRP A 59 4.89 5.82 -7.56
N SER A 60 5.86 6.21 -8.40
CA SER A 60 6.35 5.31 -9.45
C SER A 60 6.97 4.05 -8.86
N LYS A 61 7.77 4.19 -7.79
CA LYS A 61 8.41 3.03 -7.15
C LYS A 61 7.37 2.11 -6.50
N GLY A 62 6.27 2.62 -5.93
CA GLY A 62 5.18 1.78 -5.43
C GLY A 62 4.53 0.90 -6.51
N ILE A 63 4.43 1.41 -7.74
CA ILE A 63 3.93 0.63 -8.88
C ILE A 63 4.97 -0.38 -9.39
N TYR A 64 6.26 0.00 -9.44
CA TYR A 64 7.32 -0.93 -9.87
C TYR A 64 7.54 -2.07 -8.88
N ASP A 65 7.52 -1.78 -7.58
CA ASP A 65 7.68 -2.78 -6.51
C ASP A 65 6.61 -3.89 -6.63
N LEU A 66 5.42 -3.60 -7.19
CA LEU A 66 4.37 -4.60 -7.44
C LEU A 66 4.84 -5.74 -8.35
N THR A 67 5.61 -5.40 -9.39
CA THR A 67 6.12 -6.42 -10.33
C THR A 67 7.06 -7.38 -9.63
N GLU A 68 7.87 -6.86 -8.71
CA GLU A 68 8.75 -7.66 -7.86
C GLU A 68 7.96 -8.52 -6.86
N CYS A 69 6.90 -7.98 -6.24
CA CYS A 69 6.01 -8.75 -5.37
C CYS A 69 5.33 -9.91 -6.09
N TRP A 70 4.87 -9.69 -7.33
CA TRP A 70 4.27 -10.74 -8.16
C TRP A 70 5.28 -11.83 -8.50
N GLN A 71 6.50 -11.46 -8.89
CA GLN A 71 7.54 -12.44 -9.19
C GLN A 71 7.88 -13.27 -7.94
N LYS A 72 8.03 -12.63 -6.77
CA LYS A 72 8.27 -13.34 -5.51
C LYS A 72 7.15 -14.32 -5.14
N ASN A 73 5.90 -13.95 -5.40
CA ASN A 73 4.75 -14.84 -5.16
C ASN A 73 4.78 -16.08 -6.07
N ILE A 74 5.11 -15.89 -7.36
CA ILE A 74 5.28 -16.97 -8.33
C ILE A 74 6.43 -17.90 -7.91
N ASP A 75 7.57 -17.33 -7.55
CA ASP A 75 8.76 -18.09 -7.14
C ASP A 75 8.53 -18.87 -5.82
N ALA A 76 7.64 -18.38 -4.96
CA ALA A 76 7.23 -19.03 -3.71
C ALA A 76 6.15 -20.12 -3.90
N ASN A 77 5.73 -20.44 -5.14
CA ASN A 77 4.68 -21.41 -5.43
C ASN A 77 3.41 -21.18 -4.59
N GLU A 78 2.94 -19.94 -4.52
CA GLU A 78 1.75 -19.54 -3.74
C GLU A 78 1.86 -19.78 -2.22
N ALA A 79 3.03 -20.15 -1.70
CA ALA A 79 3.29 -20.12 -0.27
C ALA A 79 3.37 -18.65 0.16
N TYR A 80 2.24 -18.14 0.67
CA TYR A 80 2.07 -16.79 1.21
C TYR A 80 3.33 -16.37 1.97
N PHE A 81 4.00 -15.34 1.48
CA PHE A 81 5.19 -14.80 2.12
C PHE A 81 4.75 -13.92 3.30
N ILE A 82 4.41 -14.57 4.41
CA ILE A 82 4.13 -13.91 5.69
C ILE A 82 5.38 -13.15 6.15
N TRP A 83 5.38 -11.83 5.97
CA TRP A 83 6.32 -10.93 6.67
C TRP A 83 5.91 -10.67 8.13
N PHE A 84 4.92 -11.39 8.65
CA PHE A 84 4.52 -11.36 10.07
C PHE A 84 4.92 -12.66 10.80
N THR A 85 6.20 -13.01 10.77
CA THR A 85 6.77 -13.90 11.79
C THR A 85 7.92 -13.20 12.49
N ALA A 86 7.60 -12.39 13.50
CA ALA A 86 8.39 -12.21 14.74
C ALA A 86 7.79 -11.11 15.63
N ILE A 87 6.56 -11.28 16.14
CA ILE A 87 6.18 -10.86 17.50
C ILE A 87 5.19 -11.91 18.03
N VAL A 88 5.71 -13.05 18.47
CA VAL A 88 5.53 -13.59 19.84
C VAL A 88 6.86 -14.21 20.23
#